data_AF-A0A2T7BY92-F1
#
_entry.id   AF-A0A2T7BY92-F1
#
_cell.length_a   1.000
_cell.length_b   1.000
_cell.length_c   1.000
_cell.angle_alpha   90.00
_cell.angle_beta   90.00
_cell.angle_gamma   90.00
#
_symmetry.space_group_name_H-M   'P 1'
#
loop_
_entity.id
_entity.type
_entity.pdbx_description
1 polymer ?
#
loop_
_entity_poly.entity_id
_entity_poly.type
_entity_poly.pdbx_seq_one_letter_code
_entity_poly.pdbx_strand_id
1 'polypeptide(L)'
;MEKRVQGATKLLDGSLERCFVDGLEHRDAKVIYNCLRAYAAIDNTSSAEELFRTTVVSPLIQKLVPQNYAKAVAGASSDGLEDDYEQIKQCVEKDCKFILEISSSANSGLHVFDFLGNSILKEVLSAIQKGKPGAFSPGKPKEFLKNYKASLGFLDFLEGHCQSKSAVTKFRSEPAYTDFMRQWNVGVYFSLRFQEIAGGLDSTLTNTISPAGMNDAQGKPLLLKQSLKLLESLQTCWSGEVLVFSHCDKFLRLSLQLISRYTTWLSSGLSARKASDGSPNSPADAEWALSIPIDDFIYIMHDVHAVIGELSESGSFIGHVNQLLASCPIEVLNLVKQSILQAVEPLKELLPAIMNVMIGIIVKKSNEDLKHLKGITATYRMANKLPVRHSPYVSGILHPLKVFLEGERVNYLSEDDKTKLCRGSTDKITVMYYDLVSEVVTVARKTESSLQRLRQGAQRRVGASTDASDNIISDTDKICMQLFLDIQEYARNLHAMGIDAREIDSYRALWQCVAPKDKQENIQF
;
A
#
# COMPACT_ATOMS: atom_id res chain seq x y z
N MET A 1 12.47 -29.87 -70.45
CA MET A 1 11.32 -30.41 -69.68
C MET A 1 10.88 -29.41 -68.62
N GLU A 2 11.82 -28.88 -67.84
CA GLU A 2 11.62 -27.87 -66.79
C GLU A 2 10.84 -26.61 -67.22
N LYS A 3 11.18 -25.98 -68.36
CA LYS A 3 10.42 -24.83 -68.92
C LYS A 3 8.97 -25.16 -69.28
N ARG A 4 8.67 -26.40 -69.67
CA ARG A 4 7.29 -26.85 -69.99
C ARG A 4 6.48 -27.11 -68.73
N VAL A 5 7.12 -27.65 -67.69
CA VAL A 5 6.51 -27.84 -66.36
C VAL A 5 6.20 -26.47 -65.75
N GLN A 6 7.16 -25.53 -65.75
CA GLN A 6 6.94 -24.16 -65.27
C GLN A 6 5.81 -23.43 -66.03
N GLY A 7 5.72 -23.63 -67.35
CA GLY A 7 4.63 -23.07 -68.15
C GLY A 7 3.26 -23.66 -67.79
N ALA A 8 3.19 -24.97 -67.55
CA ALA A 8 1.95 -25.65 -67.12
C ALA A 8 1.52 -25.24 -65.71
N THR A 9 2.46 -25.10 -64.76
CA THR A 9 2.18 -24.61 -63.40
C THR A 9 1.60 -23.21 -63.43
N LYS A 10 2.20 -22.27 -64.18
CA LYS A 10 1.65 -20.90 -64.31
C LYS A 10 0.25 -20.86 -64.92
N LEU A 11 -0.03 -21.71 -65.90
CA LEU A 11 -1.36 -21.80 -66.50
C LEU A 11 -2.39 -22.39 -65.54
N LEU A 12 -2.00 -23.39 -64.75
CA LEU A 12 -2.84 -23.97 -63.70
C LEU A 12 -3.15 -22.93 -62.62
N ASP A 13 -2.13 -22.24 -62.09
CA ASP A 13 -2.27 -21.22 -61.06
C ASP A 13 -3.22 -20.10 -61.50
N GLY A 14 -3.00 -19.55 -62.70
CA GLY A 14 -3.85 -18.47 -63.22
C GLY A 14 -5.29 -18.90 -63.54
N SER A 15 -5.50 -20.16 -63.91
CA SER A 15 -6.85 -20.70 -64.14
C SER A 15 -7.57 -20.97 -62.82
N LEU A 16 -6.85 -21.51 -61.84
CA LEU A 16 -7.36 -21.81 -60.51
C LEU A 16 -7.72 -20.52 -59.76
N GLU A 17 -6.88 -19.48 -59.86
CA GLU A 17 -7.13 -18.15 -59.32
C GLU A 17 -8.43 -17.55 -59.87
N ARG A 18 -8.61 -17.50 -61.20
CA ARG A 18 -9.83 -16.95 -61.81
C ARG A 18 -11.07 -17.71 -61.41
N CYS A 19 -11.01 -19.05 -61.42
CA CYS A 19 -12.13 -19.91 -61.02
C CYS A 19 -12.49 -19.71 -59.55
N PHE A 20 -11.48 -19.57 -58.68
CA PHE A 20 -11.71 -19.34 -57.26
C PHE A 20 -12.31 -17.96 -56.99
N VAL A 21 -11.79 -16.90 -57.63
CA VAL A 21 -12.34 -15.54 -57.53
C VAL A 21 -13.79 -15.50 -58.00
N ASP A 22 -14.11 -16.09 -59.16
CA ASP A 22 -15.48 -16.17 -59.67
C ASP A 22 -16.42 -16.93 -58.71
N GLY A 23 -15.93 -18.04 -58.15
CA GLY A 23 -16.64 -18.79 -57.12
C GLY A 23 -16.88 -17.99 -55.84
N LEU A 24 -15.93 -17.16 -55.41
CA LEU A 24 -16.06 -16.28 -54.25
C LEU A 24 -17.07 -15.15 -54.49
N GLU A 25 -17.02 -14.48 -55.64
CA GLU A 25 -17.92 -13.38 -56.00
C GLU A 25 -19.38 -13.83 -56.07
N HIS A 26 -19.63 -15.01 -56.62
CA HIS A 26 -20.97 -15.58 -56.76
C HIS A 26 -21.39 -16.50 -55.59
N ARG A 27 -20.50 -16.73 -54.62
CA ARG A 27 -20.69 -17.67 -53.49
C ARG A 27 -21.08 -19.09 -53.92
N ASP A 28 -20.52 -19.58 -55.02
CA ASP A 28 -20.77 -20.94 -55.49
C ASP A 28 -19.96 -21.95 -54.67
N ALA A 29 -20.61 -22.58 -53.70
CA ALA A 29 -20.00 -23.53 -52.79
C ALA A 29 -19.31 -24.71 -53.49
N LYS A 30 -19.81 -25.15 -54.65
CA LYS A 30 -19.25 -26.30 -55.38
C LYS A 30 -17.96 -25.89 -56.10
N VAL A 31 -17.94 -24.71 -56.71
CA VAL A 31 -16.72 -24.15 -57.34
C VAL A 31 -15.65 -23.93 -56.27
N ILE A 32 -16.00 -23.25 -55.19
CA ILE A 32 -15.10 -22.97 -54.06
C ILE A 32 -14.51 -24.28 -53.52
N TYR A 33 -15.33 -25.28 -53.18
CA TYR A 33 -14.86 -26.54 -52.63
C TYR A 33 -13.86 -27.25 -53.55
N ASN A 34 -14.13 -27.30 -54.85
CA ASN A 34 -13.24 -27.94 -55.82
C ASN A 34 -11.93 -27.16 -55.99
N CYS A 35 -11.99 -25.82 -56.01
CA CYS A 35 -10.80 -24.97 -56.03
C CYS A 35 -9.93 -25.17 -54.79
N LEU A 36 -10.51 -25.23 -53.59
CA LEU A 36 -9.77 -25.47 -52.35
C LEU A 36 -9.12 -26.85 -52.33
N ARG A 37 -9.79 -27.89 -52.85
CA ARG A 37 -9.16 -29.21 -53.01
C ARG A 37 -7.98 -29.18 -53.97
N ALA A 38 -8.08 -28.42 -55.06
CA ALA A 38 -6.96 -28.25 -55.98
C ALA A 38 -5.79 -27.50 -55.33
N TYR A 39 -6.05 -26.40 -54.59
CA TYR A 39 -5.03 -25.67 -53.84
C TYR A 39 -4.35 -26.54 -52.79
N ALA A 40 -5.11 -27.36 -52.05
CA ALA A 40 -4.55 -28.30 -51.09
C ALA A 40 -3.68 -29.39 -51.77
N ALA A 41 -4.09 -29.87 -52.94
CA ALA A 41 -3.35 -30.90 -53.68
C ALA A 41 -2.00 -30.40 -54.24
N ILE A 42 -1.88 -29.09 -54.50
CA ILE A 42 -0.63 -28.46 -54.96
C ILE A 42 0.17 -27.80 -53.82
N ASP A 43 -0.25 -27.99 -52.56
CA ASP A 43 0.36 -27.40 -51.36
C ASP A 43 0.49 -25.86 -51.42
N ASN A 44 -0.48 -25.19 -52.06
CA ASN A 44 -0.52 -23.74 -52.18
C ASN A 44 -1.71 -23.16 -51.41
N THR A 45 -1.73 -23.38 -50.09
CA THR A 45 -2.80 -22.89 -49.21
C THR A 45 -2.81 -21.37 -49.10
N SER A 46 -1.61 -20.77 -49.00
CA SER A 46 -1.40 -19.33 -48.86
C SER A 46 -2.03 -18.52 -50.00
N SER A 47 -1.97 -19.00 -51.26
CA SER A 47 -2.61 -18.28 -52.37
C SER A 47 -4.13 -18.26 -52.25
N ALA A 48 -4.78 -19.35 -51.82
CA ALA A 48 -6.23 -19.36 -51.63
C ALA A 48 -6.65 -18.41 -50.50
N GLU A 49 -5.92 -18.40 -49.38
CA GLU A 49 -6.15 -17.50 -48.25
C GLU A 49 -5.94 -16.03 -48.64
N GLU A 50 -4.92 -15.75 -49.43
CA GLU A 50 -4.65 -14.41 -49.97
C GLU A 50 -5.76 -13.93 -50.91
N LEU A 51 -6.23 -14.80 -51.82
CA LEU A 51 -7.32 -14.48 -52.74
C LEU A 51 -8.64 -14.24 -52.02
N PHE A 52 -8.97 -15.05 -51.01
CA PHE A 52 -10.14 -14.78 -50.18
C PHE A 52 -10.00 -13.44 -49.45
N ARG A 53 -8.78 -13.13 -48.94
CA ARG A 53 -8.51 -11.86 -48.26
C ARG A 53 -8.73 -10.67 -49.18
N THR A 54 -8.18 -10.68 -50.39
CA THR A 54 -8.21 -9.53 -51.30
C THR A 54 -9.56 -9.37 -52.00
N THR A 55 -10.24 -10.46 -52.36
CA THR A 55 -11.51 -10.42 -53.09
C THR A 55 -12.71 -10.14 -52.19
N VAL A 56 -12.77 -10.76 -51.01
CA VAL A 56 -13.95 -10.67 -50.13
C VAL A 56 -13.69 -9.81 -48.90
N VAL A 57 -12.64 -10.12 -48.13
CA VAL A 57 -12.44 -9.49 -46.82
C VAL A 57 -12.02 -8.02 -46.95
N SER A 58 -11.01 -7.71 -47.78
CA SER A 58 -10.45 -6.36 -47.89
C SER A 58 -11.49 -5.30 -48.30
N PRO A 59 -12.33 -5.53 -49.33
CA PRO A 59 -13.38 -4.57 -49.68
C PRO A 59 -14.43 -4.35 -48.58
N LEU A 60 -14.69 -5.35 -47.74
CA LEU A 60 -15.62 -5.23 -46.61
C LEU A 60 -14.99 -4.40 -45.49
N ILE A 61 -13.77 -4.75 -45.08
CA ILE A 61 -13.08 -4.08 -43.99
C ILE A 61 -12.71 -2.63 -44.35
N GLN A 62 -12.30 -2.35 -45.60
CA GLN A 62 -12.01 -0.98 -46.03
C GLN A 62 -13.21 -0.03 -45.98
N LYS A 63 -14.44 -0.56 -46.10
CA LYS A 63 -15.66 0.25 -45.93
C LYS A 63 -15.88 0.64 -44.47
N LEU A 64 -15.49 -0.24 -43.54
CA LEU A 64 -15.68 -0.04 -42.09
C LEU A 64 -14.54 0.78 -41.48
N VAL A 65 -13.30 0.51 -41.88
CA VAL A 65 -12.09 1.21 -41.43
C VAL A 65 -11.37 1.80 -42.65
N PRO A 66 -11.80 2.99 -43.12
CA PRO A 66 -11.21 3.62 -44.30
C PRO A 66 -9.76 4.04 -44.04
N GLN A 67 -8.87 3.74 -44.98
CA GLN A 67 -7.43 4.07 -44.90
C GLN A 67 -7.14 5.58 -44.97
N ASN A 68 -8.11 6.41 -45.35
CA ASN A 68 -7.96 7.85 -45.62
C ASN A 68 -8.88 8.75 -44.76
N TYR A 69 -9.09 8.42 -43.48
CA TYR A 69 -9.98 9.20 -42.60
C TYR A 69 -9.46 10.62 -42.26
N ALA A 70 -8.33 11.05 -42.82
CA ALA A 70 -7.80 12.42 -42.70
C ALA A 70 -8.66 13.52 -43.36
N LYS A 71 -9.81 13.20 -43.98
CA LYS A 71 -10.70 14.19 -44.64
C LYS A 71 -12.19 14.09 -44.30
N ALA A 72 -12.62 13.16 -43.44
CA ALA A 72 -14.03 13.06 -43.06
C ALA A 72 -14.30 13.88 -41.78
N VAL A 73 -14.48 15.19 -42.00
CA VAL A 73 -15.19 16.16 -41.15
C VAL A 73 -14.52 16.54 -39.81
N ALA A 74 -14.52 17.84 -39.54
CA ALA A 74 -14.05 18.52 -38.34
C ALA A 74 -14.73 18.07 -37.02
N GLY A 75 -14.52 16.81 -36.63
CA GLY A 75 -14.87 16.22 -35.34
C GLY A 75 -13.94 15.03 -35.12
N ALA A 76 -13.32 14.94 -33.93
CA ALA A 76 -12.26 13.99 -33.61
C ALA A 76 -12.55 12.57 -34.12
N SER A 77 -11.81 12.12 -35.13
CA SER A 77 -11.70 10.71 -35.49
C SER A 77 -11.17 9.96 -34.28
N SER A 78 -12.06 9.28 -33.56
CA SER A 78 -11.70 8.50 -32.38
C SER A 78 -10.97 7.24 -32.81
N ASP A 79 -9.78 7.01 -32.28
CA ASP A 79 -9.03 5.74 -32.42
C ASP A 79 -9.72 4.56 -31.69
N GLY A 80 -10.99 4.70 -31.29
CA GLY A 80 -11.77 3.65 -30.64
C GLY A 80 -12.12 2.51 -31.60
N LEU A 81 -12.01 1.27 -31.11
CA LEU A 81 -12.22 0.05 -31.91
C LEU A 81 -13.50 -0.73 -31.58
N GLU A 82 -14.24 -0.40 -30.52
CA GLU A 82 -15.43 -1.18 -30.10
C GLU A 82 -16.49 -1.27 -31.21
N ASP A 83 -16.93 -0.12 -31.72
CA ASP A 83 -17.95 -0.06 -32.77
C ASP A 83 -17.45 -0.63 -34.10
N ASP A 84 -16.15 -0.49 -34.39
CA ASP A 84 -15.53 -1.09 -35.57
C ASP A 84 -15.60 -2.61 -35.46
N TYR A 85 -15.20 -3.18 -34.33
CA TYR A 85 -15.22 -4.63 -34.12
C TYR A 85 -16.63 -5.18 -34.17
N GLU A 86 -17.63 -4.48 -33.62
CA GLU A 86 -19.02 -4.93 -33.70
C GLU A 86 -19.51 -5.01 -35.16
N GLN A 87 -19.20 -4.01 -35.97
CA GLN A 87 -19.52 -4.04 -37.40
C GLN A 87 -18.74 -5.12 -38.15
N ILE A 88 -17.46 -5.31 -37.84
CA ILE A 88 -16.62 -6.36 -38.45
C ILE A 88 -17.18 -7.75 -38.11
N LYS A 89 -17.60 -8.00 -36.86
CA LYS A 89 -18.23 -9.28 -36.46
C LYS A 89 -19.47 -9.59 -37.29
N GLN A 90 -20.33 -8.58 -37.49
CA GLN A 90 -21.53 -8.72 -38.33
C GLN A 90 -21.18 -9.03 -39.79
N CYS A 91 -20.15 -8.38 -40.36
CA CYS A 91 -19.66 -8.69 -41.69
C CYS A 91 -19.09 -10.11 -41.78
N VAL A 92 -18.34 -10.58 -40.78
CA VAL A 92 -17.81 -11.95 -40.77
C VAL A 92 -18.94 -12.98 -40.79
N GLU A 93 -19.96 -12.82 -39.96
CA GLU A 93 -21.12 -13.72 -39.93
C GLU A 93 -21.91 -13.72 -41.25
N LYS A 94 -22.10 -12.55 -41.85
CA LYS A 94 -22.91 -12.41 -43.07
C LYS A 94 -22.17 -12.83 -44.34
N ASP A 95 -20.90 -12.46 -44.43
CA ASP A 95 -20.16 -12.42 -45.68
C ASP A 95 -18.94 -13.34 -45.71
N CYS A 96 -18.45 -13.83 -44.57
CA CYS A 96 -17.31 -14.75 -44.52
C CYS A 96 -17.69 -16.17 -44.06
N LYS A 97 -18.81 -16.35 -43.38
CA LYS A 97 -19.20 -17.64 -42.79
C LYS A 97 -19.21 -18.81 -43.78
N PHE A 98 -19.63 -18.58 -45.02
CA PHE A 98 -19.70 -19.62 -46.05
C PHE A 98 -18.34 -20.30 -46.30
N ILE A 99 -17.23 -19.54 -46.33
CA ILE A 99 -15.91 -20.14 -46.59
C ILE A 99 -15.44 -20.96 -45.39
N LEU A 100 -15.76 -20.50 -44.17
CA LEU A 100 -15.43 -21.19 -42.93
C LEU A 100 -16.19 -22.51 -42.80
N GLU A 101 -17.46 -22.56 -43.21
CA GLU A 101 -18.26 -23.79 -43.24
C GLU A 101 -17.73 -24.79 -44.29
N ILE A 102 -17.33 -24.31 -45.47
CA ILE A 102 -16.74 -25.15 -46.52
C ILE A 102 -15.39 -25.72 -46.07
N SER A 103 -14.49 -24.89 -45.53
CA SER A 103 -13.15 -25.32 -45.10
C SER A 103 -13.19 -26.26 -43.89
N SER A 104 -14.26 -26.20 -43.10
CA SER A 104 -14.46 -27.00 -41.90
C SER A 104 -15.38 -28.21 -42.11
N SER A 105 -15.76 -28.49 -43.35
CA SER A 105 -16.58 -29.65 -43.70
C SER A 105 -15.87 -30.97 -43.36
N ALA A 106 -16.59 -31.88 -42.69
CA ALA A 106 -16.03 -33.16 -42.25
C ALA A 106 -15.50 -33.99 -43.42
N ASN A 107 -14.36 -34.65 -43.24
CA ASN A 107 -13.69 -35.49 -44.24
C ASN A 107 -13.34 -34.77 -45.57
N SER A 108 -13.30 -33.44 -45.57
CA SER A 108 -12.99 -32.65 -46.77
C SER A 108 -11.48 -32.58 -47.08
N GLY A 109 -10.63 -32.74 -46.07
CA GLY A 109 -9.19 -32.47 -46.16
C GLY A 109 -8.84 -30.97 -46.19
N LEU A 110 -9.82 -30.09 -46.03
CA LEU A 110 -9.65 -28.63 -46.13
C LEU A 110 -9.25 -27.97 -44.80
N HIS A 111 -9.02 -28.73 -43.73
CA HIS A 111 -8.52 -28.22 -42.44
C HIS A 111 -7.08 -27.69 -42.50
N VAL A 112 -6.41 -27.84 -43.65
CA VAL A 112 -5.09 -27.27 -43.90
C VAL A 112 -5.13 -25.75 -43.98
N PHE A 113 -6.23 -25.17 -44.47
CA PHE A 113 -6.40 -23.72 -44.61
C PHE A 113 -6.74 -23.04 -43.27
N ASP A 114 -6.29 -21.80 -43.10
CA ASP A 114 -6.64 -20.91 -41.99
C ASP A 114 -7.10 -19.53 -42.50
N PHE A 115 -8.34 -19.48 -42.99
CA PHE A 115 -8.98 -18.22 -43.41
C PHE A 115 -9.24 -17.26 -42.25
N LEU A 116 -9.35 -17.74 -41.00
CA LEU A 116 -9.55 -16.89 -39.83
C LEU A 116 -8.31 -16.05 -39.58
N GLY A 117 -7.13 -16.68 -39.53
CA GLY A 117 -5.85 -16.01 -39.31
C GLY A 117 -5.37 -15.27 -40.54
N ASN A 118 -5.14 -16.00 -41.63
CA ASN A 118 -4.38 -15.50 -42.77
C ASN A 118 -5.19 -14.61 -43.72
N SER A 119 -6.52 -14.62 -43.60
CA SER A 119 -7.40 -13.71 -44.35
C SER A 119 -8.07 -12.67 -43.44
N ILE A 120 -8.92 -13.08 -42.50
CA ILE A 120 -9.76 -12.16 -41.73
C ILE A 120 -8.92 -11.33 -40.74
N LEU A 121 -8.24 -11.98 -39.80
CA LEU A 121 -7.47 -11.28 -38.77
C LEU A 121 -6.34 -10.44 -39.37
N LYS A 122 -5.65 -10.99 -40.38
CA LYS A 122 -4.58 -10.28 -41.11
C LYS A 122 -5.09 -9.01 -41.79
N GLU A 123 -6.27 -9.04 -42.42
CA GLU A 123 -6.83 -7.85 -43.07
C GLU A 123 -7.30 -6.80 -42.04
N VAL A 124 -7.97 -7.24 -40.97
CA VAL A 124 -8.41 -6.35 -39.87
C VAL A 124 -7.21 -5.65 -39.25
N LEU A 125 -6.12 -6.39 -38.96
CA LEU A 125 -4.88 -5.82 -38.46
C LEU A 125 -4.33 -4.73 -39.39
N SER A 126 -4.19 -5.06 -40.68
CA SER A 126 -3.70 -4.13 -41.72
C SER A 126 -4.55 -2.87 -41.81
N ALA A 127 -5.88 -3.01 -41.74
CA ALA A 127 -6.80 -1.88 -41.79
C ALA A 127 -6.68 -0.97 -40.57
N ILE A 128 -6.60 -1.53 -39.36
CA ILE A 128 -6.41 -0.73 -38.13
C ILE A 128 -5.06 -0.03 -38.16
N GLN A 129 -3.98 -0.72 -38.53
CA GLN A 129 -2.63 -0.11 -38.62
C GLN A 129 -2.58 1.08 -39.58
N LYS A 130 -3.32 1.02 -40.69
CA LYS A 130 -3.35 2.09 -41.71
C LYS A 130 -4.34 3.20 -41.38
N GLY A 131 -5.54 2.84 -40.91
CA GLY A 131 -6.64 3.78 -40.68
C GLY A 131 -6.66 4.42 -39.29
N LYS A 132 -6.24 3.68 -38.25
CA LYS A 132 -6.27 4.09 -36.84
C LYS A 132 -4.98 3.70 -36.09
N PRO A 133 -3.80 4.18 -36.53
CA PRO A 133 -2.52 3.79 -35.90
C PRO A 133 -2.43 4.19 -34.41
N GLY A 134 -3.17 5.21 -33.98
CA GLY A 134 -3.23 5.63 -32.58
C GLY A 134 -3.93 4.63 -31.66
N ALA A 135 -4.72 3.69 -32.19
CA ALA A 135 -5.50 2.73 -31.42
C ALA A 135 -4.62 1.79 -30.56
N PHE A 136 -3.40 1.50 -31.02
CA PHE A 136 -2.42 0.66 -30.32
C PHE A 136 -1.49 1.46 -29.39
N SER A 137 -1.64 2.79 -29.29
CA SER A 137 -0.69 3.62 -28.55
C SER A 137 -0.90 3.54 -27.03
N PRO A 138 0.08 3.03 -26.26
CA PRO A 138 -0.04 3.00 -24.79
C PRO A 138 0.05 4.40 -24.16
N GLY A 139 0.46 5.43 -24.92
CA GLY A 139 0.54 6.83 -24.44
C GLY A 139 -0.81 7.46 -24.08
N LYS A 140 -1.92 6.80 -24.43
CA LYS A 140 -3.27 7.11 -23.96
C LYS A 140 -3.81 5.88 -23.20
N PRO A 141 -3.47 5.69 -21.92
CA PRO A 141 -3.67 4.41 -21.23
C PRO A 141 -5.13 3.95 -21.16
N LYS A 142 -6.08 4.87 -20.97
CA LYS A 142 -7.51 4.52 -20.88
C LYS A 142 -8.03 3.99 -22.22
N GLU A 143 -7.76 4.71 -23.29
CA GLU A 143 -8.13 4.34 -24.66
C GLU A 143 -7.41 3.06 -25.10
N PHE A 144 -6.13 2.91 -24.77
CA PHE A 144 -5.36 1.70 -25.04
C PHE A 144 -6.00 0.46 -24.39
N LEU A 145 -6.34 0.53 -23.10
CA LEU A 145 -6.95 -0.60 -22.40
C LEU A 145 -8.33 -0.95 -22.98
N LYS A 146 -9.14 0.08 -23.26
CA LYS A 146 -10.45 -0.08 -23.87
C LYS A 146 -10.35 -0.82 -25.20
N ASN A 147 -9.47 -0.35 -26.08
CA ASN A 147 -9.23 -0.99 -27.37
C ASN A 147 -8.65 -2.39 -27.23
N TYR A 148 -7.69 -2.60 -26.34
CA TYR A 148 -7.10 -3.92 -26.09
C TYR A 148 -8.16 -4.94 -25.66
N LYS A 149 -9.06 -4.57 -24.73
CA LYS A 149 -10.16 -5.43 -24.30
C LYS A 149 -11.13 -5.74 -25.44
N ALA A 150 -11.47 -4.73 -26.25
CA ALA A 150 -12.31 -4.93 -27.43
C ALA A 150 -11.66 -5.89 -28.43
N SER A 151 -10.34 -5.78 -28.63
CA SER A 151 -9.56 -6.68 -29.48
C SER A 151 -9.51 -8.12 -28.95
N LEU A 152 -9.39 -8.32 -27.64
CA LEU A 152 -9.51 -9.66 -27.03
C LEU A 152 -10.91 -10.23 -27.28
N GLY A 153 -11.97 -9.45 -27.07
CA GLY A 153 -13.33 -9.87 -27.36
C GLY A 153 -13.61 -10.12 -28.85
N PHE A 154 -12.82 -9.54 -29.75
CA PHE A 154 -12.85 -9.87 -31.18
C PHE A 154 -12.13 -11.19 -31.48
N LEU A 155 -10.99 -11.46 -30.84
CA LEU A 155 -10.31 -12.74 -30.95
C LEU A 155 -11.17 -13.89 -30.41
N ASP A 156 -11.82 -13.70 -29.26
CA ASP A 156 -12.76 -14.69 -28.69
C ASP A 156 -13.92 -15.00 -29.67
N PHE A 157 -14.41 -13.98 -30.39
CA PHE A 157 -15.41 -14.17 -31.44
C PHE A 157 -14.87 -15.02 -32.61
N LEU A 158 -13.66 -14.74 -33.10
CA LEU A 158 -13.04 -15.54 -34.16
C LEU A 158 -12.80 -16.99 -33.72
N GLU A 159 -12.33 -17.19 -32.49
CA GLU A 159 -12.14 -18.52 -31.90
C GLU A 159 -13.46 -19.29 -31.77
N GLY A 160 -14.60 -18.59 -31.63
CA GLY A 160 -15.94 -19.19 -31.64
C GLY A 160 -16.27 -19.91 -32.96
N HIS A 161 -15.59 -19.58 -34.07
CA HIS A 161 -15.73 -20.30 -35.34
C HIS A 161 -14.83 -21.54 -35.44
N CYS A 162 -13.92 -21.77 -34.50
CA CYS A 162 -13.10 -22.98 -34.46
C CYS A 162 -13.93 -24.17 -33.92
N GLN A 163 -14.01 -25.26 -34.69
CA GLN A 163 -14.81 -26.44 -34.33
C GLN A 163 -14.23 -27.30 -33.18
N SER A 164 -12.98 -27.06 -32.79
CA SER A 164 -12.32 -27.86 -31.74
C SER A 164 -11.24 -27.07 -31.00
N LYS A 165 -10.87 -27.53 -29.80
CA LYS A 165 -9.75 -26.97 -29.03
C LYS A 165 -8.43 -27.00 -29.81
N SER A 166 -8.20 -28.05 -30.60
CA SER A 166 -7.01 -28.14 -31.45
C SER A 166 -6.99 -27.08 -32.54
N ALA A 167 -8.14 -26.73 -33.12
CA ALA A 167 -8.25 -25.67 -34.12
C ALA A 167 -7.99 -24.30 -33.49
N VAL A 168 -8.48 -24.05 -32.27
CA VAL A 168 -8.13 -22.83 -31.51
C VAL A 168 -6.62 -22.75 -31.25
N THR A 169 -5.99 -23.85 -30.83
CA THR A 169 -4.53 -23.87 -30.63
C THR A 169 -3.77 -23.59 -31.93
N LYS A 170 -4.21 -24.14 -33.07
CA LYS A 170 -3.64 -23.85 -34.39
C LYS A 170 -3.77 -22.37 -34.73
N PHE A 171 -4.98 -21.80 -34.65
CA PHE A 171 -5.25 -20.39 -34.93
C PHE A 171 -4.37 -19.45 -34.07
N ARG A 172 -4.24 -19.73 -32.77
CA ARG A 172 -3.37 -18.96 -31.87
C ARG A 172 -1.88 -19.06 -32.20
N SER A 173 -1.46 -20.13 -32.87
CA SER A 173 -0.08 -20.34 -33.31
C SER A 173 0.25 -19.68 -34.65
N GLU A 174 -0.77 -19.22 -35.39
CA GLU A 174 -0.57 -18.59 -36.69
C GLU A 174 0.19 -17.25 -36.57
N PRO A 175 1.02 -16.89 -37.56
CA PRO A 175 1.76 -15.63 -37.57
C PRO A 175 0.83 -14.41 -37.46
N ALA A 176 -0.34 -14.44 -38.10
CA ALA A 176 -1.30 -13.33 -38.04
C ALA A 176 -1.81 -13.06 -36.62
N TYR A 177 -2.07 -14.10 -35.84
CA TYR A 177 -2.48 -13.98 -34.44
C TYR A 177 -1.35 -13.40 -33.58
N THR A 178 -0.14 -13.93 -33.76
CA THR A 178 1.05 -13.45 -33.03
C THR A 178 1.36 -11.99 -33.36
N ASP A 179 1.28 -11.60 -34.64
CA ASP A 179 1.51 -10.23 -35.11
C ASP A 179 0.47 -9.25 -34.58
N PHE A 180 -0.80 -9.69 -34.51
CA PHE A 180 -1.88 -8.92 -33.92
C PHE A 180 -1.65 -8.67 -32.44
N MET A 181 -1.33 -9.73 -31.68
CA MET A 181 -1.05 -9.61 -30.24
C MET A 181 0.19 -8.77 -29.95
N ARG A 182 1.20 -8.83 -30.82
CA ARG A 182 2.44 -8.05 -30.69
C ARG A 182 2.24 -6.54 -30.81
N GLN A 183 1.16 -6.07 -31.43
CA GLN A 183 0.83 -4.64 -31.47
C GLN A 183 0.52 -4.09 -30.07
N TRP A 184 -0.03 -4.93 -29.20
CA TRP A 184 -0.44 -4.55 -27.85
C TRP A 184 0.74 -4.60 -26.90
N ASN A 185 1.45 -3.48 -26.77
CA ASN A 185 2.57 -3.37 -25.83
C ASN A 185 2.07 -3.19 -24.38
N VAL A 186 1.48 -4.25 -23.82
CA VAL A 186 0.95 -4.28 -22.45
C VAL A 186 2.05 -4.03 -21.42
N GLY A 187 3.30 -4.37 -21.73
CA GLY A 187 4.46 -4.06 -20.89
C GLY A 187 4.67 -2.56 -20.71
N VAL A 188 4.68 -1.79 -21.80
CA VAL A 188 4.79 -0.31 -21.74
C VAL A 188 3.55 0.31 -21.08
N TYR A 189 2.35 -0.21 -21.38
CA TYR A 189 1.14 0.20 -20.69
C TYR A 189 1.26 0.04 -19.16
N PHE A 190 1.72 -1.12 -18.69
CA PHE A 190 1.94 -1.35 -17.27
C PHE A 190 2.97 -0.38 -16.70
N SER A 191 4.09 -0.12 -17.38
CA SER A 191 5.10 0.85 -16.91
C SER A 191 4.53 2.26 -16.72
N LEU A 192 3.66 2.72 -17.63
CA LEU A 192 2.97 4.01 -17.50
C LEU A 192 2.02 4.02 -16.30
N ARG A 193 1.20 2.97 -16.13
CA ARG A 193 0.31 2.82 -14.97
C ARG A 193 1.08 2.72 -13.66
N PHE A 194 2.21 2.02 -13.65
CA PHE A 194 3.10 1.95 -12.50
C PHE A 194 3.58 3.35 -12.10
N GLN A 195 4.09 4.12 -13.05
CA GLN A 195 4.59 5.47 -12.79
C GLN A 195 3.48 6.41 -12.31
N GLU A 196 2.29 6.33 -12.90
CA GLU A 196 1.10 7.10 -12.48
C GLU A 196 0.70 6.77 -11.04
N ILE A 197 0.56 5.48 -10.71
CA ILE A 197 0.03 5.04 -9.41
C ILE A 197 1.09 5.18 -8.30
N ALA A 198 2.29 4.62 -8.51
CA ALA A 198 3.36 4.68 -7.51
C ALA A 198 3.91 6.10 -7.37
N GLY A 199 4.13 6.81 -8.47
CA GLY A 199 4.59 8.20 -8.45
C GLY A 199 3.60 9.15 -7.79
N GLY A 200 2.29 8.91 -7.98
CA GLY A 200 1.23 9.65 -7.27
C GLY A 200 1.27 9.43 -5.76
N LEU A 201 1.54 8.21 -5.29
CA LEU A 201 1.73 7.94 -3.86
C LEU A 201 3.01 8.59 -3.35
N ASP A 202 4.15 8.40 -4.03
CA ASP A 202 5.45 8.93 -3.62
C ASP A 202 5.41 10.47 -3.49
N SER A 203 4.77 11.16 -4.44
CA SER A 203 4.55 12.60 -4.36
C SER A 203 3.73 13.02 -3.14
N THR A 204 2.72 12.22 -2.76
CA THR A 204 1.88 12.49 -1.58
C THR A 204 2.63 12.24 -0.27
N LEU A 205 3.48 11.21 -0.21
CA LEU A 205 4.30 10.89 0.97
C LEU A 205 5.41 11.93 1.22
N THR A 206 5.88 12.60 0.16
CA THR A 206 6.89 13.66 0.27
C THR A 206 6.32 14.96 0.88
N ASN A 207 5.00 15.17 0.80
CA ASN A 207 4.34 16.32 1.39
C ASN A 207 4.14 16.16 2.90
N THR A 208 4.11 17.28 3.64
CA THR A 208 3.80 17.27 5.09
C THR A 208 2.47 16.59 5.37
N ILE A 209 2.43 15.79 6.45
CA ILE A 209 1.19 15.17 6.92
C ILE A 209 0.15 16.28 7.13
N SER A 210 -1.00 16.10 6.49
CA SER A 210 -2.10 17.04 6.57
C SER A 210 -3.39 16.25 6.73
N PRO A 211 -4.26 16.62 7.68
CA PRO A 211 -5.61 16.11 7.72
C PRO A 211 -6.27 16.34 6.36
N ALA A 212 -6.92 15.33 5.82
CA ALA A 212 -7.92 15.52 4.78
C ALA A 212 -9.03 16.36 5.41
N GLY A 213 -9.39 17.49 4.79
CA GLY A 213 -10.28 18.49 5.40
C GLY A 213 -11.52 17.83 6.03
N MET A 214 -11.82 18.17 7.29
CA MET A 214 -12.91 17.62 8.10
C MET A 214 -14.33 17.95 7.57
N ASN A 215 -14.45 18.48 6.35
CA ASN A 215 -15.71 19.03 5.84
C ASN A 215 -16.72 17.98 5.37
N ASP A 216 -16.36 16.69 5.31
CA ASP A 216 -17.30 15.61 5.03
C ASP A 216 -17.37 14.64 6.22
N ALA A 217 -18.10 15.07 7.25
CA ALA A 217 -18.58 14.23 8.36
C ALA A 217 -19.66 13.23 7.88
N GLN A 218 -19.33 12.43 6.86
CA GLN A 218 -20.11 11.30 6.37
C GLN A 218 -19.17 10.22 5.81
N GLY A 219 -18.64 9.38 6.71
CA GLY A 219 -18.33 7.98 6.38
C GLY A 219 -16.94 7.63 5.84
N LYS A 220 -15.92 8.51 5.88
CA LYS A 220 -14.54 8.09 5.54
C LYS A 220 -13.76 7.66 6.80
N PRO A 221 -13.24 6.42 6.86
CA PRO A 221 -12.52 5.89 8.01
C PRO A 221 -11.07 6.38 8.14
N LEU A 222 -10.57 7.19 7.20
CA LEU A 222 -9.20 7.69 7.18
C LEU A 222 -9.15 9.21 7.24
N LEU A 223 -8.17 9.72 7.98
CA LEU A 223 -8.00 11.14 8.29
C LEU A 223 -6.84 11.76 7.51
N LEU A 224 -5.82 11.00 7.11
CA LEU A 224 -4.63 11.52 6.45
C LEU A 224 -4.69 11.33 4.94
N LYS A 225 -4.26 12.36 4.20
CA LYS A 225 -4.17 12.31 2.73
C LYS A 225 -3.27 11.17 2.25
N GLN A 226 -2.20 10.88 2.98
CA GLN A 226 -1.23 9.82 2.69
C GLN A 226 -1.89 8.44 2.71
N SER A 227 -2.67 8.14 3.75
CA SER A 227 -3.35 6.86 3.92
C SER A 227 -4.49 6.71 2.91
N LEU A 228 -5.24 7.79 2.66
CA LEU A 228 -6.26 7.83 1.61
C LEU A 228 -5.65 7.52 0.24
N LYS A 229 -4.50 8.14 -0.09
CA LYS A 229 -3.84 7.90 -1.36
C LYS A 229 -3.33 6.48 -1.50
N LEU A 230 -2.83 5.86 -0.41
CA LEU A 230 -2.45 4.46 -0.42
C LEU A 230 -3.64 3.57 -0.83
N LEU A 231 -4.79 3.71 -0.16
CA LEU A 231 -5.97 2.88 -0.47
C LEU A 231 -6.50 3.15 -1.88
N GLU A 232 -6.55 4.42 -2.32
CA GLU A 232 -6.94 4.78 -3.68
C GLU A 232 -6.02 4.12 -4.72
N SER A 233 -4.70 4.17 -4.50
CA SER A 233 -3.71 3.55 -5.38
C SER A 233 -3.86 2.02 -5.42
N LEU A 234 -4.10 1.39 -4.27
CA LEU A 234 -4.36 -0.05 -4.19
C LEU A 234 -5.64 -0.43 -4.95
N GLN A 235 -6.75 0.28 -4.73
CA GLN A 235 -8.01 0.06 -5.44
C GLN A 235 -7.84 0.28 -6.96
N THR A 236 -7.07 1.28 -7.35
CA THR A 236 -6.78 1.59 -8.76
C THR A 236 -6.04 0.45 -9.45
N CYS A 237 -5.07 -0.22 -8.79
CA CYS A 237 -4.38 -1.38 -9.36
C CYS A 237 -5.34 -2.51 -9.77
N TRP A 238 -6.47 -2.64 -9.07
CA TRP A 238 -7.46 -3.69 -9.27
C TRP A 238 -8.78 -3.16 -9.85
N SER A 239 -8.76 -1.96 -10.45
CA SER A 239 -9.91 -1.40 -11.14
C SER A 239 -10.05 -2.03 -12.53
N GLY A 240 -11.29 -2.25 -12.99
CA GLY A 240 -11.57 -2.65 -14.37
C GLY A 240 -11.02 -1.66 -15.41
N GLU A 241 -10.81 -0.40 -15.04
CA GLU A 241 -10.27 0.65 -15.92
C GLU A 241 -8.73 0.67 -16.01
N VAL A 242 -8.05 -0.21 -15.27
CA VAL A 242 -6.58 -0.25 -15.18
C VAL A 242 -6.03 -1.66 -15.33
N LEU A 243 -6.66 -2.64 -14.68
CA LEU A 243 -6.19 -4.01 -14.61
C LEU A 243 -6.18 -4.68 -15.98
N VAL A 244 -5.05 -5.31 -16.30
CA VAL A 244 -4.91 -6.24 -17.41
C VAL A 244 -4.66 -7.63 -16.84
N PHE A 245 -5.58 -8.56 -17.09
CA PHE A 245 -5.57 -9.87 -16.43
C PHE A 245 -4.29 -10.68 -16.69
N SER A 246 -3.74 -10.60 -17.90
CA SER A 246 -2.48 -11.26 -18.27
C SER A 246 -1.24 -10.71 -17.53
N HIS A 247 -1.40 -9.61 -16.79
CA HIS A 247 -0.35 -8.93 -16.01
C HIS A 247 -0.76 -8.78 -14.54
N CYS A 248 -1.74 -9.56 -14.05
CA CYS A 248 -2.19 -9.53 -12.66
C CYS A 248 -1.05 -9.71 -11.65
N ASP A 249 -0.05 -10.54 -11.97
CA ASP A 249 1.15 -10.75 -11.16
C ASP A 249 1.92 -9.43 -10.94
N LYS A 250 2.03 -8.59 -11.97
CA LYS A 250 2.69 -7.28 -11.89
C LYS A 250 1.87 -6.27 -11.09
N PHE A 251 0.55 -6.28 -11.21
CA PHE A 251 -0.35 -5.43 -10.40
C PHE A 251 -0.38 -5.85 -8.93
N LEU A 252 -0.31 -7.15 -8.65
CA LEU A 252 -0.10 -7.65 -7.29
C LEU A 252 1.23 -7.16 -6.74
N ARG A 253 2.32 -7.34 -7.49
CA ARG A 253 3.64 -6.83 -7.09
C ARG A 253 3.61 -5.32 -6.79
N LEU A 254 2.96 -4.52 -7.64
CA LEU A 254 2.76 -3.09 -7.40
C LEU A 254 1.97 -2.85 -6.10
N SER A 255 0.91 -3.59 -5.83
CA SER A 255 0.14 -3.48 -4.58
C SER A 255 1.01 -3.69 -3.35
N LEU A 256 1.81 -4.76 -3.33
CA LEU A 256 2.75 -5.05 -2.22
C LEU A 256 3.81 -3.94 -2.09
N GLN A 257 4.27 -3.42 -3.22
CA GLN A 257 5.23 -2.32 -3.30
C GLN A 257 4.66 -0.99 -2.77
N LEU A 258 3.37 -0.72 -2.93
CA LEU A 258 2.68 0.46 -2.38
C LEU A 258 2.57 0.35 -0.85
N ILE A 259 2.18 -0.82 -0.32
CA ILE A 259 2.12 -1.09 1.12
C ILE A 259 3.51 -0.92 1.74
N SER A 260 4.53 -1.50 1.10
CA SER A 260 5.91 -1.38 1.55
C SER A 260 6.40 0.07 1.56
N ARG A 261 6.10 0.88 0.53
CA ARG A 261 6.46 2.32 0.51
C ARG A 261 5.89 3.08 1.68
N TYR A 262 4.59 2.93 1.92
CA TYR A 262 3.90 3.59 3.03
C TYR A 262 4.49 3.17 4.39
N THR A 263 4.75 1.88 4.56
CA THR A 263 5.33 1.32 5.78
C THR A 263 6.75 1.83 6.01
N THR A 264 7.59 1.85 4.97
CA THR A 264 8.97 2.37 5.06
C THR A 264 9.00 3.86 5.36
N TRP A 265 8.11 4.64 4.74
CA TRP A 265 7.97 6.08 5.02
C TRP A 265 7.59 6.36 6.48
N LEU A 266 6.61 5.62 7.02
CA LEU A 266 6.24 5.72 8.44
C LEU A 266 7.40 5.33 9.36
N SER A 267 8.06 4.20 9.07
CA SER A 267 9.20 3.71 9.86
C SER A 267 10.37 4.70 9.87
N SER A 268 10.68 5.32 8.72
CA SER A 268 11.71 6.35 8.57
C SER A 268 11.39 7.57 9.45
N GLY A 269 10.16 8.09 9.37
CA GLY A 269 9.72 9.22 10.21
C GLY A 269 9.74 8.92 11.71
N LEU A 270 9.23 7.74 12.13
CA LEU A 270 9.25 7.32 13.54
C LEU A 270 10.68 7.19 14.07
N SER A 271 11.59 6.65 13.26
CA SER A 271 13.00 6.52 13.61
C SER A 271 13.67 7.89 13.76
N ALA A 272 13.41 8.83 12.85
CA ALA A 272 13.92 10.20 12.96
C ALA A 272 13.39 10.92 14.19
N ARG A 273 12.09 10.80 14.49
CA ARG A 273 11.48 11.41 15.69
C ARG A 273 12.09 10.86 16.98
N LYS A 274 12.41 9.56 17.02
CA LYS A 274 13.10 8.93 18.15
C LYS A 274 14.57 9.37 18.25
N ALA A 275 15.25 9.61 17.12
CA ALA A 275 16.66 9.97 17.05
C ALA A 275 16.95 11.48 17.22
N SER A 276 15.92 12.34 17.23
CA SER A 276 16.02 13.80 17.41
C SER A 276 16.78 14.25 18.68
N ASP A 277 17.14 13.34 19.57
CA ASP A 277 17.97 13.59 20.74
C ASP A 277 19.50 13.58 20.46
N GLY A 278 19.97 13.48 19.19
CA GLY A 278 21.44 13.53 18.97
C GLY A 278 22.04 13.50 17.56
N SER A 279 21.30 13.67 16.45
CA SER A 279 21.93 13.68 15.10
C SER A 279 21.36 14.76 14.17
N PRO A 280 22.22 15.59 13.53
CA PRO A 280 21.80 16.62 12.58
C PRO A 280 21.48 16.10 11.16
N ASN A 281 21.73 14.82 10.86
CA ASN A 281 21.47 14.25 9.53
C ASN A 281 20.27 13.29 9.57
N SER A 282 19.06 13.86 9.50
CA SER A 282 17.85 13.06 9.21
C SER A 282 17.66 12.96 7.70
N PRO A 283 17.30 11.79 7.15
CA PRO A 283 16.91 11.64 5.75
C PRO A 283 15.75 12.60 5.39
N ALA A 284 15.76 13.18 4.20
CA ALA A 284 14.74 14.15 3.76
C ALA A 284 13.31 13.57 3.77
N ASP A 285 13.18 12.25 3.58
CA ASP A 285 11.92 11.50 3.64
C ASP A 285 11.34 11.35 5.07
N ALA A 286 12.08 11.78 6.10
CA ALA A 286 11.68 11.68 7.51
C ALA A 286 11.39 13.02 8.20
N GLU A 287 11.60 14.16 7.51
CA GLU A 287 11.46 15.51 8.08
C GLU A 287 10.04 15.82 8.57
N TRP A 288 9.03 15.22 7.92
CA TRP A 288 7.63 15.35 8.31
C TRP A 288 7.40 15.00 9.79
N ALA A 289 8.09 13.99 10.32
CA ALA A 289 7.86 13.51 11.68
C ALA A 289 8.44 14.45 12.75
N LEU A 290 9.43 15.27 12.37
CA LEU A 290 10.04 16.27 13.23
C LEU A 290 9.18 17.54 13.33
N SER A 291 8.48 17.89 12.26
CA SER A 291 7.70 19.14 12.16
C SER A 291 6.29 19.05 12.74
N ILE A 292 5.69 17.86 12.85
CA ILE A 292 4.31 17.73 13.35
C ILE A 292 4.21 17.78 14.90
N PRO A 293 3.10 18.32 15.43
CA PRO A 293 2.77 18.23 16.85
C PRO A 293 2.54 16.78 17.27
N ILE A 294 2.73 16.51 18.58
CA ILE A 294 2.53 15.17 19.14
C ILE A 294 1.10 14.64 18.90
N ASP A 295 0.10 15.53 18.95
CA ASP A 295 -1.30 15.16 18.81
C ASP A 295 -1.65 14.67 17.40
N ASP A 296 -0.84 14.99 16.37
CA ASP A 296 -1.04 14.46 15.01
C ASP A 296 -0.63 12.98 14.89
N PHE A 297 0.21 12.46 15.80
CA PHE A 297 0.52 11.03 15.84
C PHE A 297 -0.71 10.17 16.20
N ILE A 298 -1.74 10.76 16.81
CA ILE A 298 -3.03 10.08 17.02
C ILE A 298 -3.69 9.76 15.67
N TYR A 299 -3.69 10.71 14.73
CA TYR A 299 -4.24 10.48 13.40
C TYR A 299 -3.45 9.40 12.64
N ILE A 300 -2.12 9.38 12.81
CA ILE A 300 -1.27 8.34 12.24
C ILE A 300 -1.65 6.97 12.81
N MET A 301 -1.77 6.86 14.14
CA MET A 301 -2.18 5.61 14.78
C MET A 301 -3.55 5.12 14.26
N HIS A 302 -4.52 6.02 14.22
CA HIS A 302 -5.88 5.75 13.75
C HIS A 302 -5.88 5.23 12.31
N ASP A 303 -5.21 5.95 11.40
CA ASP A 303 -5.15 5.58 10.00
C ASP A 303 -4.41 4.26 9.78
N VAL A 304 -3.32 4.00 10.52
CA VAL A 304 -2.60 2.73 10.43
C VAL A 304 -3.49 1.57 10.86
N HIS A 305 -4.28 1.72 11.93
CA HIS A 305 -5.29 0.72 12.29
C HIS A 305 -6.33 0.51 11.18
N ALA A 306 -6.85 1.59 10.61
CA ALA A 306 -7.85 1.51 9.54
C ALA A 306 -7.29 0.85 8.27
N VAL A 307 -6.06 1.18 7.86
CA VAL A 307 -5.36 0.53 6.73
C VAL A 307 -5.12 -0.96 7.01
N ILE A 308 -4.66 -1.32 8.21
CA ILE A 308 -4.50 -2.73 8.61
C ILE A 308 -5.85 -3.46 8.55
N GLY A 309 -6.92 -2.83 9.01
CA GLY A 309 -8.28 -3.38 8.95
C GLY A 309 -8.76 -3.63 7.52
N GLU A 310 -8.56 -2.65 6.63
CA GLU A 310 -8.93 -2.75 5.22
C GLU A 310 -8.14 -3.84 4.47
N LEU A 311 -6.89 -4.06 4.85
CA LEU A 311 -6.01 -5.08 4.26
C LEU A 311 -6.00 -6.41 5.04
N SER A 312 -6.86 -6.54 6.06
CA SER A 312 -7.02 -7.77 6.83
C SER A 312 -7.78 -8.84 6.06
N GLU A 313 -7.81 -10.06 6.58
CA GLU A 313 -8.53 -11.18 5.97
C GLU A 313 -10.03 -10.91 5.78
N SER A 314 -10.64 -10.13 6.69
CA SER A 314 -12.03 -9.68 6.62
C SER A 314 -12.21 -8.34 5.90
N GLY A 315 -11.13 -7.73 5.43
CA GLY A 315 -11.13 -6.42 4.77
C GLY A 315 -11.71 -6.47 3.36
N SER A 316 -12.26 -5.33 2.90
CA SER A 316 -12.95 -5.28 1.61
C SER A 316 -11.99 -5.42 0.42
N PHE A 317 -10.74 -4.94 0.57
CA PHE A 317 -9.71 -5.03 -0.45
C PHE A 317 -9.38 -6.47 -0.85
N ILE A 318 -9.10 -7.36 0.10
CA ILE A 318 -8.81 -8.78 -0.20
C ILE A 318 -10.03 -9.46 -0.82
N GLY A 319 -11.24 -9.14 -0.34
CA GLY A 319 -12.50 -9.62 -0.92
C GLY A 319 -12.63 -9.24 -2.39
N HIS A 320 -12.39 -7.97 -2.73
CA HIS A 320 -12.45 -7.45 -4.10
C HIS A 320 -11.42 -8.13 -5.02
N VAL A 321 -10.16 -8.27 -4.57
CA VAL A 321 -9.10 -8.96 -5.33
C VAL A 321 -9.49 -10.42 -5.61
N ASN A 322 -10.00 -11.13 -4.60
CA ASN A 322 -10.45 -12.52 -4.77
C ASN A 322 -11.62 -12.64 -5.74
N GLN A 323 -12.56 -11.70 -5.72
CA GLN A 323 -13.69 -11.69 -6.65
C GLN A 323 -13.22 -11.55 -8.10
N LEU A 324 -12.25 -10.68 -8.37
CA LEU A 324 -11.68 -10.51 -9.71
C LEU A 324 -10.88 -11.73 -10.20
N LEU A 325 -10.30 -12.48 -9.26
CA LEU A 325 -9.52 -13.67 -9.55
C LEU A 325 -10.34 -14.96 -9.39
N ALA A 326 -11.67 -14.90 -9.27
CA ALA A 326 -12.52 -16.04 -8.96
C ALA A 326 -12.42 -17.20 -9.98
N SER A 327 -11.99 -16.92 -11.22
CA SER A 327 -11.73 -17.94 -12.24
C SER A 327 -10.38 -18.68 -12.07
N CYS A 328 -9.50 -18.20 -11.20
CA CYS A 328 -8.20 -18.82 -10.93
C CYS A 328 -8.32 -20.01 -9.97
N PRO A 329 -7.34 -20.94 -9.99
CA PRO A 329 -7.27 -22.01 -8.99
C PRO A 329 -7.20 -21.46 -7.56
N ILE A 330 -7.76 -22.21 -6.61
CA ILE A 330 -7.82 -21.81 -5.19
C ILE A 330 -6.42 -21.61 -4.58
N GLU A 331 -5.42 -22.34 -5.08
CA GLU A 331 -4.02 -22.20 -4.68
C GLU A 331 -3.49 -20.81 -5.03
N VAL A 332 -3.87 -20.27 -6.20
CA VAL A 332 -3.48 -18.91 -6.60
C VAL A 332 -4.15 -17.89 -5.70
N LEU A 333 -5.46 -18.03 -5.44
CA LEU A 333 -6.19 -17.13 -4.53
C LEU A 333 -5.56 -17.09 -3.13
N ASN A 334 -5.20 -18.27 -2.60
CA ASN A 334 -4.53 -18.39 -1.31
C ASN A 334 -3.16 -17.71 -1.31
N LEU A 335 -2.35 -17.89 -2.35
CA LEU A 335 -1.05 -17.23 -2.47
C LEU A 335 -1.17 -15.71 -2.56
N VAL A 336 -2.12 -15.19 -3.34
CA VAL A 336 -2.38 -13.74 -3.45
C VAL A 336 -2.78 -13.17 -2.10
N LYS A 337 -3.75 -13.80 -1.42
CA LYS A 337 -4.20 -13.42 -0.09
C LYS A 337 -3.05 -13.42 0.92
N GLN A 338 -2.28 -14.50 0.99
CA GLN A 338 -1.14 -14.62 1.90
C GLN A 338 -0.06 -13.56 1.62
N SER A 339 0.19 -13.25 0.35
CA SER A 339 1.17 -12.21 -0.02
C SER A 339 0.74 -10.83 0.49
N ILE A 340 -0.55 -10.49 0.39
CA ILE A 340 -1.09 -9.23 0.90
C ILE A 340 -1.00 -9.20 2.44
N LEU A 341 -1.44 -10.27 3.11
CA LEU A 341 -1.38 -10.36 4.58
C LEU A 341 0.06 -10.23 5.09
N GLN A 342 1.02 -10.90 4.44
CA GLN A 342 2.45 -10.80 4.78
C GLN A 342 3.00 -9.38 4.58
N ALA A 343 2.57 -8.66 3.54
CA ALA A 343 3.00 -7.28 3.32
C ALA A 343 2.48 -6.30 4.39
N VAL A 344 1.41 -6.64 5.11
CA VAL A 344 0.82 -5.83 6.17
C VAL A 344 1.49 -6.08 7.53
N GLU A 345 2.15 -7.22 7.75
CA GLU A 345 2.80 -7.52 9.04
C GLU A 345 3.79 -6.44 9.50
N PRO A 346 4.72 -5.93 8.66
CA PRO A 346 5.62 -4.87 9.08
C PRO A 346 4.90 -3.56 9.43
N LEU A 347 3.71 -3.31 8.86
CA LEU A 347 2.89 -2.16 9.21
C LEU A 347 2.26 -2.31 10.60
N LYS A 348 1.82 -3.52 10.96
CA LYS A 348 1.32 -3.84 12.32
C LYS A 348 2.40 -3.62 13.38
N GLU A 349 3.64 -3.99 13.07
CA GLU A 349 4.79 -3.79 13.95
C GLU A 349 5.12 -2.31 14.23
N LEU A 350 4.59 -1.37 13.43
CA LEU A 350 4.77 0.06 13.66
C LEU A 350 3.81 0.62 14.73
N LEU A 351 2.69 -0.04 15.05
CA LEU A 351 1.73 0.46 16.06
C LEU A 351 2.41 0.67 17.44
N PRO A 352 3.17 -0.30 17.99
CA PRO A 352 3.94 -0.07 19.21
C PRO A 352 5.00 1.05 19.07
N ALA A 353 5.58 1.23 17.89
CA ALA A 353 6.57 2.28 17.65
C ALA A 353 5.93 3.68 17.69
N ILE A 354 4.77 3.86 17.05
CA ILE A 354 3.97 5.10 17.11
C ILE A 354 3.59 5.41 18.57
N MET A 355 3.11 4.40 19.31
CA MET A 355 2.76 4.53 20.73
C MET A 355 3.97 5.00 21.55
N ASN A 356 5.11 4.36 21.36
CA ASN A 356 6.34 4.71 22.08
C ASN A 356 6.85 6.12 21.78
N VAL A 357 6.67 6.62 20.55
CA VAL A 357 6.99 8.01 20.20
C VAL A 357 6.12 8.98 20.98
N MET A 358 4.80 8.78 21.02
CA MET A 358 3.88 9.62 21.80
C MET A 358 4.26 9.60 23.30
N ILE A 359 4.40 8.39 23.87
CA ILE A 359 4.81 8.23 25.27
C ILE A 359 6.15 8.94 25.53
N GLY A 360 7.16 8.75 24.68
CA GLY A 360 8.48 9.33 24.86
C GLY A 360 8.47 10.85 24.91
N ILE A 361 7.66 11.50 24.06
CA ILE A 361 7.53 12.96 24.05
C ILE A 361 6.80 13.46 25.31
N ILE A 362 5.75 12.78 25.76
CA ILE A 362 5.02 13.11 27.00
C ILE A 362 5.95 13.00 28.21
N VAL A 363 6.69 11.89 28.30
CA VAL A 363 7.68 11.63 29.35
C VAL A 363 8.76 12.71 29.35
N LYS A 364 9.28 13.10 28.17
CA LYS A 364 10.28 14.16 28.04
C LYS A 364 9.77 15.51 28.57
N LYS A 365 8.53 15.89 28.26
CA LYS A 365 7.92 17.11 28.82
C LYS A 365 7.79 17.02 30.34
N SER A 366 7.37 15.87 30.86
CA SER A 366 7.22 15.62 32.31
C SER A 366 8.56 15.67 33.05
N ASN A 367 9.65 15.31 32.39
CA ASN A 367 11.01 15.38 32.95
C ASN A 367 11.47 16.82 33.23
N GLU A 368 10.96 17.81 32.49
CA GLU A 368 11.32 19.22 32.73
C GLU A 368 10.88 19.68 34.12
N ASP A 369 9.70 19.27 34.58
CA ASP A 369 9.22 19.53 35.94
C ASP A 369 10.03 18.76 36.99
N LEU A 370 10.37 17.50 36.71
CA LEU A 370 11.17 16.66 37.62
C LEU A 370 12.57 17.21 37.90
N LYS A 371 13.16 18.01 37.00
CA LYS A 371 14.48 18.65 37.25
C LYS A 371 14.47 19.56 38.49
N HIS A 372 13.33 20.12 38.87
CA HIS A 372 13.20 20.98 40.05
C HIS A 372 13.41 20.23 41.37
N LEU A 373 13.28 18.90 41.37
CA LEU A 373 13.52 18.05 42.54
C LEU A 373 14.90 18.26 43.17
N LYS A 374 15.94 18.53 42.36
CA LYS A 374 17.30 18.77 42.88
C LYS A 374 17.37 19.98 43.83
N GLY A 375 16.46 20.93 43.68
CA GLY A 375 16.33 22.11 44.55
C GLY A 375 15.99 21.77 46.01
N ILE A 376 15.30 20.63 46.27
CA ILE A 376 14.91 20.20 47.62
C ILE A 376 16.14 20.08 48.54
N THR A 377 17.25 19.57 48.00
CA THR A 377 18.50 19.41 48.76
C THR A 377 19.07 20.74 49.23
N ALA A 378 18.97 21.80 48.41
CA ALA A 378 19.43 23.13 48.78
C ALA A 378 18.51 23.76 49.84
N THR A 379 17.19 23.57 49.70
CA THR A 379 16.19 24.12 50.61
C THR A 379 16.32 23.58 52.03
N TYR A 380 16.54 22.28 52.21
CA TYR A 380 16.48 21.65 53.54
C TYR A 380 17.83 21.39 54.22
N ARG A 381 18.97 21.60 53.54
CA ARG A 381 20.32 21.47 54.13
C ARG A 381 20.64 22.49 55.24
N MET A 382 19.90 23.59 55.34
CA MET A 382 20.12 24.63 56.37
C MET A 382 18.81 25.20 56.93
N ALA A 383 17.67 24.56 56.66
CA ALA A 383 16.38 25.04 57.11
C ALA A 383 16.02 24.50 58.51
N ASN A 384 15.51 25.38 59.36
CA ASN A 384 14.96 25.04 60.67
C ASN A 384 13.48 24.62 60.63
N LYS A 385 12.82 24.73 59.47
CA LYS A 385 11.40 24.38 59.31
C LYS A 385 11.25 22.98 58.74
N LEU A 386 10.28 22.23 59.28
CA LEU A 386 9.92 20.91 58.79
C LEU A 386 8.94 21.03 57.60
N PRO A 387 9.08 20.17 56.57
CA PRO A 387 8.10 20.03 55.50
C PRO A 387 6.69 19.73 56.03
N VAL A 388 5.68 20.44 55.51
CA VAL A 388 4.25 20.21 55.86
C VAL A 388 3.33 20.10 54.64
N ARG A 389 3.85 20.41 53.44
CA ARG A 389 3.13 20.32 52.16
C ARG A 389 4.06 19.73 51.11
N HIS A 390 3.48 19.09 50.10
CA HIS A 390 4.22 18.65 48.93
C HIS A 390 4.81 19.85 48.17
N SER A 391 5.84 19.59 47.37
CA SER A 391 6.51 20.57 46.56
C SER A 391 5.62 21.03 45.39
N PRO A 392 5.74 22.29 44.92
CA PRO A 392 4.92 22.80 43.82
C PRO A 392 5.11 22.07 42.49
N TYR A 393 6.31 21.53 42.20
CA TYR A 393 6.59 20.85 40.93
C TYR A 393 5.78 19.55 40.75
N VAL A 394 5.29 18.94 41.84
CA VAL A 394 4.60 17.63 41.81
C VAL A 394 3.34 17.69 40.95
N SER A 395 2.61 18.81 41.00
CA SER A 395 1.41 19.03 40.18
C SER A 395 1.74 19.16 38.68
N GLY A 396 2.98 19.54 38.34
CA GLY A 396 3.46 19.63 36.96
C GLY A 396 3.80 18.27 36.33
N ILE A 397 4.22 17.27 37.14
CA ILE A 397 4.74 15.99 36.64
C ILE A 397 3.79 15.29 35.67
N LEU A 398 2.51 15.18 36.01
CA LEU A 398 1.50 14.49 35.18
C LEU A 398 0.71 15.44 34.28
N HIS A 399 0.95 16.75 34.36
CA HIS A 399 0.21 17.74 33.60
C HIS A 399 0.34 17.55 32.08
N PRO A 400 1.53 17.25 31.49
CA PRO A 400 1.65 17.00 30.06
C PRO A 400 0.79 15.83 29.57
N LEU A 401 0.71 14.74 30.34
CA LEU A 401 -0.12 13.58 30.02
C LEU A 401 -1.61 13.94 30.13
N LYS A 402 -1.99 14.67 31.18
CA LYS A 402 -3.38 15.10 31.39
C LYS A 402 -3.87 15.98 30.23
N VAL A 403 -3.11 17.01 29.86
CA VAL A 403 -3.45 17.90 28.73
C VAL A 403 -3.57 17.12 27.42
N PHE A 404 -2.66 16.15 27.20
CA PHE A 404 -2.73 15.31 26.01
C PHE A 404 -4.01 14.46 25.98
N LEU A 405 -4.37 13.82 27.10
CA LEU A 405 -5.57 12.97 27.21
C LEU A 405 -6.89 13.76 27.16
N GLU A 406 -6.90 15.02 27.57
CA GLU A 406 -8.06 15.92 27.51
C GLU A 406 -8.25 16.55 26.11
N GLY A 407 -7.30 16.37 25.20
CA GLY A 407 -7.37 16.91 23.84
C GLY A 407 -8.44 16.21 22.98
N GLU A 408 -9.14 16.99 22.13
CA GLU A 408 -10.23 16.46 21.27
C GLU A 408 -9.80 15.31 20.36
N ARG A 409 -8.52 15.29 19.95
CA ARG A 409 -7.98 14.28 19.03
C ARG A 409 -7.90 12.89 19.64
N VAL A 410 -7.88 12.78 20.97
CA VAL A 410 -7.86 11.50 21.69
C VAL A 410 -9.08 10.64 21.36
N ASN A 411 -10.18 11.25 20.92
CA ASN A 411 -11.38 10.53 20.47
C ASN A 411 -11.13 9.60 19.26
N TYR A 412 -10.03 9.77 18.53
CA TYR A 412 -9.64 8.88 17.43
C TYR A 412 -8.83 7.66 17.87
N LEU A 413 -8.36 7.61 19.12
CA LEU A 413 -7.74 6.42 19.71
C LEU A 413 -8.82 5.44 20.19
N SER A 414 -8.53 4.13 20.09
CA SER A 414 -9.34 3.12 20.75
C SER A 414 -9.22 3.22 22.27
N GLU A 415 -10.20 2.70 23.02
CA GLU A 415 -10.11 2.67 24.51
C GLU A 415 -8.91 1.86 25.01
N ASP A 416 -8.54 0.80 24.29
CA ASP A 416 -7.33 0.01 24.55
C ASP A 416 -6.06 0.84 24.36
N ASP A 417 -5.96 1.62 23.27
CA ASP A 417 -4.82 2.49 23.02
C ASP A 417 -4.73 3.64 24.04
N LYS A 418 -5.86 4.22 24.44
CA LYS A 418 -5.90 5.24 25.52
C LYS A 418 -5.36 4.66 26.83
N THR A 419 -5.79 3.44 27.17
CA THR A 419 -5.34 2.75 28.38
C THR A 419 -3.85 2.44 28.33
N LYS A 420 -3.36 1.91 27.19
CA LYS A 420 -1.93 1.63 26.96
C LYS A 420 -1.07 2.89 27.01
N LEU A 421 -1.54 3.98 26.40
CA LEU A 421 -0.85 5.27 26.40
C LEU A 421 -0.75 5.84 27.82
N CYS A 422 -1.86 5.85 28.57
CA CYS A 422 -1.90 6.34 29.93
C CYS A 422 -0.94 5.56 30.83
N ARG A 423 -1.11 4.23 30.90
CA ARG A 423 -0.27 3.34 31.71
C ARG A 423 1.20 3.42 31.30
N GLY A 424 1.50 3.31 30.02
CA GLY A 424 2.88 3.34 29.52
C GLY A 424 3.59 4.68 29.79
N SER A 425 2.83 5.79 29.81
CA SER A 425 3.36 7.10 30.19
C SER A 425 3.60 7.20 31.70
N THR A 426 2.62 6.83 32.53
CA THR A 426 2.77 6.87 34.00
C THR A 426 3.87 5.95 34.49
N ASP A 427 4.02 4.77 33.91
CA ASP A 427 5.09 3.82 34.29
C ASP A 427 6.48 4.44 34.02
N LYS A 428 6.70 4.97 32.81
CA LYS A 428 8.00 5.59 32.45
C LYS A 428 8.28 6.86 33.24
N ILE A 429 7.28 7.72 33.47
CA ILE A 429 7.42 8.91 34.33
C ILE A 429 7.81 8.49 35.75
N THR A 430 7.16 7.47 36.30
CA THR A 430 7.43 6.98 37.66
C THR A 430 8.82 6.36 37.77
N VAL A 431 9.30 5.63 36.76
CA VAL A 431 10.69 5.13 36.71
C VAL A 431 11.69 6.29 36.77
N MET A 432 11.53 7.32 35.95
CA MET A 432 12.42 8.48 36.01
C MET A 432 12.37 9.20 37.36
N TYR A 433 11.17 9.31 37.94
CA TYR A 433 11.00 9.93 39.24
C TYR A 433 11.73 9.13 40.33
N TYR A 434 11.61 7.79 40.30
CA TYR A 434 12.36 6.90 41.18
C TYR A 434 13.86 7.11 41.08
N ASP A 435 14.41 7.14 39.86
CA ASP A 435 15.85 7.26 39.65
C ASP A 435 16.39 8.58 40.24
N LEU A 436 15.68 9.70 40.00
CA LEU A 436 16.05 11.02 40.53
C LEU A 436 15.94 11.09 42.06
N VAL A 437 14.88 10.52 42.63
CA VAL A 437 14.68 10.46 44.09
C VAL A 437 15.78 9.62 44.74
N SER A 438 16.04 8.44 44.20
CA SER A 438 17.04 7.49 44.70
C SER A 438 18.44 8.11 44.66
N GLU A 439 18.79 8.84 43.60
CA GLU A 439 20.04 9.60 43.51
C GLU A 439 20.13 10.65 44.62
N VAL A 440 19.10 11.48 44.79
CA VAL A 440 19.08 12.54 45.81
C VAL A 440 19.19 11.98 47.22
N VAL A 441 18.42 10.93 47.55
CA VAL A 441 18.45 10.28 48.87
C VAL A 441 19.81 9.65 49.13
N THR A 442 20.39 8.98 48.13
CA THR A 442 21.73 8.37 48.25
C THR A 442 22.81 9.42 48.51
N VAL A 443 22.78 10.54 47.78
CA VAL A 443 23.71 11.65 48.00
C VAL A 443 23.53 12.28 49.38
N ALA A 444 22.28 12.48 49.82
CA ALA A 444 21.97 13.02 51.14
C ALA A 444 22.53 12.13 52.26
N ARG A 445 22.23 10.82 52.23
CA ARG A 445 22.71 9.83 53.21
C ARG A 445 24.25 9.75 53.23
N LYS A 446 24.91 9.75 52.07
CA LYS A 446 26.40 9.75 52.00
C LYS A 446 26.99 11.02 52.62
N THR A 447 26.40 12.17 52.32
CA THR A 447 26.83 13.47 52.86
C THR A 447 26.69 13.51 54.38
N GLU A 448 25.54 13.06 54.90
CA GLU A 448 25.30 12.96 56.34
C GLU A 448 26.31 12.03 57.03
N SER A 449 26.53 10.82 56.51
CA SER A 449 27.50 9.87 57.08
C SER A 449 28.93 10.44 57.11
N SER A 450 29.26 11.34 56.18
CA SER A 450 30.58 11.98 56.08
C SER A 450 30.71 13.12 57.09
N LEU A 451 29.64 13.92 57.25
CA LEU A 451 29.55 14.95 58.29
C LEU A 451 29.56 14.36 59.69
N GLN A 452 28.85 13.24 59.92
CA GLN A 452 28.88 12.52 61.20
C GLN A 452 30.30 12.01 61.52
N ARG A 453 31.00 11.41 60.56
CA ARG A 453 32.41 10.99 60.72
C ARG A 453 33.34 12.16 61.02
N LEU A 454 33.15 13.31 60.35
CA LEU A 454 33.93 14.52 60.60
C LEU A 454 33.66 15.08 62.01
N ARG A 455 32.39 15.12 62.43
CA ARG A 455 31.99 15.54 63.80
C ARG A 455 32.58 14.62 64.85
N GLN A 456 32.50 13.30 64.67
CA GLN A 456 33.12 12.32 65.58
C GLN A 456 34.66 12.45 65.61
N GLY A 457 35.30 12.72 64.47
CA GLY A 457 36.74 12.97 64.39
C GLY A 457 37.19 14.28 65.07
N ALA A 458 36.38 15.33 64.98
CA ALA A 458 36.61 16.60 65.68
C ALA A 458 36.38 16.48 67.19
N GLN A 459 35.32 15.77 67.61
CA GLN A 459 35.05 15.47 69.03
C GLN A 459 36.18 14.67 69.69
N ARG A 460 36.78 13.72 68.97
CA ARG A 460 37.97 12.97 69.45
C ARG A 460 39.23 13.83 69.65
N ARG A 461 39.35 14.99 68.99
CA ARG A 461 40.51 15.90 69.14
C ARG A 461 40.34 16.93 70.25
N VAL A 462 39.11 17.23 70.66
CA VAL A 462 38.81 18.33 71.59
C VAL A 462 38.37 17.85 72.98
N GLY A 463 38.17 16.54 73.20
CA GLY A 463 37.93 16.01 74.55
C GLY A 463 36.65 16.54 75.20
N ALA A 464 35.60 16.80 74.42
CA ALA A 464 34.30 17.23 74.94
C ALA A 464 33.40 16.00 75.19
N SER A 465 32.73 15.96 76.35
CA SER A 465 31.82 14.88 76.73
C SER A 465 30.54 14.88 75.89
N THR A 466 30.06 13.67 75.65
CA THR A 466 28.77 13.33 75.04
C THR A 466 27.63 13.66 75.99
N ASP A 467 27.03 14.84 75.86
CA ASP A 467 25.68 15.13 76.40
C ASP A 467 25.10 16.39 75.75
N ALA A 468 24.67 16.26 74.49
CA ALA A 468 23.60 17.06 73.89
C ALA A 468 23.41 16.66 72.40
N SER A 469 22.14 16.46 72.02
CA SER A 469 21.58 16.43 70.66
C SER A 469 21.35 15.09 69.93
N ASP A 470 20.79 14.09 70.60
CA ASP A 470 20.22 12.89 69.93
C ASP A 470 18.83 13.12 69.28
N ASN A 471 18.24 14.32 69.41
CA ASN A 471 16.86 14.61 68.96
C ASN A 471 16.74 15.69 67.86
N ILE A 472 17.83 16.04 67.17
CA ILE A 472 17.76 16.99 66.04
C ILE A 472 17.54 16.19 64.75
N ILE A 473 16.32 16.26 64.21
CA ILE A 473 15.95 15.70 62.90
C ILE A 473 17.03 16.08 61.88
N SER A 474 17.62 15.09 61.22
CA SER A 474 18.74 15.33 60.30
C SER A 474 18.26 16.03 59.03
N ASP A 475 19.17 16.71 58.33
CA ASP A 475 18.82 17.31 57.04
C ASP A 475 18.43 16.25 56.00
N THR A 476 18.95 15.03 56.13
CA THR A 476 18.52 13.88 55.33
C THR A 476 17.10 13.45 55.67
N ASP A 477 16.72 13.43 56.94
CA ASP A 477 15.35 13.13 57.37
C ASP A 477 14.35 14.19 56.85
N LYS A 478 14.73 15.48 56.88
CA LYS A 478 13.91 16.56 56.28
C LYS A 478 13.73 16.39 54.78
N ILE A 479 14.79 16.03 54.05
CA ILE A 479 14.73 15.75 52.61
C ILE A 479 13.82 14.56 52.33
N CYS A 480 13.98 13.44 53.06
CA CYS A 480 13.12 12.26 52.92
C CYS A 480 11.66 12.60 53.26
N MET A 481 11.42 13.41 54.29
CA MET A 481 10.06 13.82 54.66
C MET A 481 9.40 14.70 53.59
N GLN A 482 10.12 15.62 52.96
CA GLN A 482 9.60 16.37 51.81
C GLN A 482 9.27 15.44 50.65
N LEU A 483 10.19 14.55 50.28
CA LEU A 483 9.97 13.60 49.19
C LEU A 483 8.83 12.64 49.48
N PHE A 484 8.62 12.26 50.74
CA PHE A 484 7.47 11.44 51.16
C PHE A 484 6.14 12.16 50.90
N LEU A 485 6.03 13.45 51.26
CA LEU A 485 4.85 14.26 50.94
C LEU A 485 4.65 14.39 49.42
N ASP A 486 5.74 14.54 48.67
CA ASP A 486 5.71 14.66 47.21
C ASP A 486 5.18 13.38 46.54
N ILE A 487 5.65 12.19 46.95
CA ILE A 487 5.19 10.93 46.36
C ILE A 487 3.75 10.55 46.78
N GLN A 488 3.27 11.02 47.93
CA GLN A 488 1.86 10.86 48.32
C GLN A 488 0.97 11.68 47.40
N GLU A 489 1.31 12.94 47.17
CA GLU A 489 0.57 13.78 46.23
C GLU A 489 0.66 13.25 44.80
N TYR A 490 1.82 12.75 44.38
CA TYR A 490 1.97 12.09 43.08
C TYR A 490 1.03 10.87 42.92
N ALA A 491 0.87 10.05 43.96
CA ALA A 491 -0.09 8.94 43.93
C ALA A 491 -1.55 9.39 43.85
N ARG A 492 -1.92 10.48 44.54
CA ARG A 492 -3.27 11.07 44.38
C ARG A 492 -3.50 11.55 42.94
N ASN A 493 -2.49 12.15 42.33
CA ASN A 493 -2.56 12.57 40.93
C ASN A 493 -2.67 11.38 39.96
N LEU A 494 -1.95 10.27 40.22
CA LEU A 494 -2.12 9.02 39.46
C LEU A 494 -3.54 8.45 39.61
N HIS A 495 -4.08 8.44 40.83
CA HIS A 495 -5.43 7.96 41.10
C HIS A 495 -6.50 8.79 40.39
N ALA A 496 -6.33 10.11 40.33
CA ALA A 496 -7.22 11.00 39.57
C ALA A 496 -7.22 10.71 38.06
N MET A 497 -6.19 10.02 37.54
CA MET A 497 -6.10 9.54 36.16
C MET A 497 -6.53 8.07 36.00
N GLY A 498 -7.08 7.46 37.05
CA GLY A 498 -7.53 6.07 37.05
C GLY A 498 -6.41 5.03 37.23
N ILE A 499 -5.20 5.46 37.64
CA ILE A 499 -4.06 4.57 37.85
C ILE A 499 -3.85 4.35 39.35
N ASP A 500 -3.89 3.10 39.80
CA ASP A 500 -3.47 2.76 41.15
C ASP A 500 -1.94 2.72 41.23
N ALA A 501 -1.36 3.67 41.97
CA ALA A 501 0.09 3.77 42.17
C ALA A 501 0.67 2.47 42.77
N ARG A 502 -0.12 1.69 43.51
CA ARG A 502 0.32 0.40 44.06
C ARG A 502 0.54 -0.66 43.00
N GLU A 503 0.07 -0.48 41.78
CA GLU A 503 0.32 -1.42 40.68
C GLU A 503 1.64 -1.13 39.94
N ILE A 504 2.28 0.00 40.22
CA ILE A 504 3.53 0.42 39.59
C ILE A 504 4.71 0.03 40.48
N ASP A 505 5.56 -0.89 40.01
CA ASP A 505 6.70 -1.37 40.80
C ASP A 505 7.71 -0.26 41.16
N SER A 506 7.96 0.67 40.23
CA SER A 506 8.82 1.83 40.51
C SER A 506 8.22 2.78 41.55
N TYR A 507 6.88 2.86 41.66
CA TYR A 507 6.23 3.61 42.75
C TYR A 507 6.41 2.91 44.10
N ARG A 508 6.29 1.58 44.15
CA ARG A 508 6.57 0.82 45.39
C ARG A 508 8.01 1.03 45.85
N ALA A 509 8.96 1.03 44.91
CA ALA A 509 10.37 1.32 45.20
C ALA A 509 10.59 2.77 45.67
N LEU A 510 9.92 3.75 45.05
CA LEU A 510 9.87 5.15 45.50
C LEU A 510 9.41 5.23 46.96
N TRP A 511 8.28 4.58 47.28
CA TRP A 511 7.72 4.54 48.63
C TRP A 511 8.73 4.00 49.64
N GLN A 512 9.34 2.85 49.37
CA GLN A 512 10.35 2.25 50.23
C GLN A 512 11.59 3.14 50.41
N CYS A 513 11.94 3.95 49.40
CA CYS A 513 13.10 4.82 49.45
C CYS A 513 12.97 5.96 50.48
N VAL A 514 11.76 6.55 50.59
CA VAL A 514 11.53 7.81 51.34
C VAL A 514 10.54 7.70 52.50
N ALA A 515 9.72 6.64 52.57
CA ALA A 515 8.75 6.48 53.65
C ALA A 515 9.42 6.28 55.02
N PRO A 516 8.84 6.84 56.10
CA PRO A 516 9.21 6.52 57.47
C PRO A 516 9.16 5.02 57.73
N LYS A 517 10.06 4.50 58.59
CA LYS A 517 10.22 3.05 58.84
C LYS A 517 8.90 2.36 59.24
N ASP A 518 8.06 3.03 60.00
CA ASP A 518 6.75 2.57 60.46
C ASP A 518 5.68 2.52 59.34
N LYS A 519 5.95 3.14 58.19
CA LYS A 519 5.04 3.24 57.04
C LYS A 519 5.56 2.54 55.78
N GLN A 520 6.74 1.94 55.82
CA GLN A 520 7.34 1.31 54.63
C GLN A 520 6.57 0.08 54.14
N GLU A 521 5.93 -0.66 55.04
CA GLU A 521 5.20 -1.90 54.70
C GLU A 521 3.78 -1.65 54.16
N ASN A 522 3.19 -0.48 54.45
CA ASN A 522 1.82 -0.13 54.09
C ASN A 522 1.76 1.15 53.27
N ILE A 523 1.52 1.01 51.96
CA ILE A 523 1.35 2.15 51.05
C ILE A 523 -0.05 2.76 51.24
N GLN A 524 -0.12 3.94 51.85
CA GLN A 524 -1.35 4.72 52.05
C GLN A 524 -1.09 6.21 51.75
N PHE A 525 -1.86 6.78 50.82
CA PHE A 525 -1.65 8.14 50.31
C PHE A 525 -2.87 9.03 50.48
#